data_AF-Q0U3X2-F1
#
_entry.id   AF-Q0U3X2-F1
#
_cell.length_a   1.000
_cell.length_b   1.000
_cell.length_c   1.000
_cell.angle_alpha   90.00
_cell.angle_beta   90.00
_cell.angle_gamma   90.00
#
_symmetry.space_group_name_H-M   'P 1'
#
loop_
_entity.id
_entity.type
_entity.pdbx_description
1 polymer ?
#
loop_
_entity_poly.entity_id
_entity_poly.type
_entity_poly.pdbx_seq_one_letter_code
_entity_poly.pdbx_strand_id
1 'polypeptide(L)'
;MPSIRSDILRKQLAWMPKVWLAALKAHRRAASYEIIGFELTSPDSLELPAEFQSLTGMEYFYASRGPANTDEGIHIHKPDLDPRLVKADLLPNSCTNAVYTFWHIMHRILGIDPDFSGIHWMRRNPYPKFVTFDIDDIEKITACSHDFFLIAYQGNDRFVVDFTGAQFGWEEWLYTEKDYEKNLLPCTLDLKPIEAEEEILIYNEEEDGAVILIKEAIERCVEEAEAQVIAGEGADTVYEKLADRVGNAVLEALKRRKDSMEEGVEST
;
A
#
# COMPACT_ATOMS: atom_id res chain seq x y z
N MET A 1 8.36 14.99 -21.11
CA MET A 1 6.90 14.97 -21.30
C MET A 1 6.44 13.54 -21.06
N PRO A 2 5.31 13.32 -20.37
CA PRO A 2 4.72 11.99 -20.26
C PRO A 2 4.50 11.38 -21.64
N SER A 3 4.76 10.08 -21.80
CA SER A 3 4.39 9.38 -23.02
C SER A 3 2.88 9.15 -23.04
N ILE A 4 2.29 9.03 -24.24
CA ILE A 4 0.86 8.68 -24.40
C ILE A 4 0.51 7.43 -23.59
N ARG A 5 1.44 6.47 -23.52
CA ARG A 5 1.27 5.25 -22.74
C ARG A 5 1.18 5.52 -21.24
N SER A 6 2.04 6.41 -20.71
CA SER A 6 1.96 6.83 -19.31
C SER A 6 0.60 7.44 -18.98
N ASP A 7 0.06 8.28 -19.86
CA ASP A 7 -1.25 8.90 -19.65
C ASP A 7 -2.40 7.88 -19.65
N ILE A 8 -2.34 6.89 -20.54
CA ILE A 8 -3.31 5.80 -20.60
C ILE A 8 -3.27 4.97 -19.31
N LEU A 9 -2.07 4.57 -18.86
CA LEU A 9 -1.89 3.84 -17.60
C LEU A 9 -2.38 4.65 -16.39
N ARG A 10 -2.07 5.95 -16.34
CA ARG A 10 -2.57 6.84 -15.28
C ARG A 10 -4.08 6.81 -15.23
N LYS A 11 -4.75 6.91 -16.38
CA LYS A 11 -6.22 6.87 -16.43
C LYS A 11 -6.78 5.51 -16.02
N GLN A 12 -6.23 4.42 -16.53
CA GLN A 12 -6.71 3.05 -16.26
C GLN A 12 -6.56 2.64 -14.80
N LEU A 13 -5.49 3.08 -14.14
CA LEU A 13 -5.13 2.64 -12.79
C LEU A 13 -5.31 3.72 -11.71
N ALA A 14 -5.82 4.92 -12.05
CA ALA A 14 -5.98 6.05 -11.12
C ALA A 14 -6.79 5.75 -9.86
N TRP A 15 -7.68 4.75 -9.92
CA TRP A 15 -8.53 4.35 -8.80
C TRP A 15 -7.79 3.48 -7.77
N MET A 16 -6.75 2.75 -8.18
CA MET A 16 -6.06 1.76 -7.33
C MET A 16 -5.42 2.37 -6.07
N PRO A 17 -4.66 3.50 -6.13
CA PRO A 17 -4.10 4.10 -4.93
C PRO A 17 -5.19 4.52 -3.92
N LYS A 18 -6.35 4.99 -4.42
CA LYS A 18 -7.47 5.42 -3.57
C LYS A 18 -8.15 4.23 -2.89
N VAL A 19 -8.36 3.14 -3.64
CA VAL A 19 -8.91 1.88 -3.13
C VAL A 19 -8.01 1.28 -2.06
N TRP A 20 -6.70 1.22 -2.31
CA TRP A 20 -5.75 0.69 -1.32
C TRP A 20 -5.77 1.51 -0.03
N LEU A 21 -5.70 2.84 -0.15
CA LEU A 21 -5.75 3.73 1.01
C LEU A 21 -7.07 3.59 1.80
N ALA A 22 -8.20 3.39 1.12
CA ALA A 22 -9.48 3.17 1.77
C ALA A 22 -9.51 1.83 2.53
N ALA A 23 -8.96 0.76 1.96
CA ALA A 23 -8.83 -0.54 2.62
C ALA A 23 -7.95 -0.45 3.89
N LEU A 24 -6.82 0.24 3.82
CA LEU A 24 -5.93 0.42 4.98
C LEU A 24 -6.59 1.23 6.09
N LYS A 25 -7.33 2.30 5.74
CA LYS A 25 -8.11 3.07 6.71
C LYS A 25 -9.19 2.19 7.38
N ALA A 26 -9.85 1.33 6.61
CA ALA A 26 -10.85 0.41 7.15
C ALA A 26 -10.22 -0.63 8.08
N HIS A 27 -9.08 -1.21 7.70
CA HIS A 27 -8.31 -2.14 8.53
C HIS A 27 -7.92 -1.51 9.86
N ARG A 28 -7.37 -0.29 9.82
CA ARG A 28 -7.02 0.47 11.01
C ARG A 28 -8.22 0.75 11.93
N ARG A 29 -9.36 1.15 11.35
CA ARG A 29 -10.60 1.37 12.11
C ARG A 29 -11.08 0.08 12.79
N ALA A 30 -10.95 -1.07 12.15
CA ALA A 30 -11.27 -2.36 12.76
C ALA A 30 -10.32 -2.69 13.93
N ALA A 31 -9.03 -2.37 13.79
CA ALA A 31 -8.02 -2.54 14.82
C ALA A 31 -8.09 -1.52 15.98
N SER A 32 -9.01 -0.55 15.91
CA SER A 32 -9.33 0.38 17.01
C SER A 32 -8.18 1.28 17.49
N TYR A 33 -7.25 1.67 16.60
CA TYR A 33 -6.20 2.65 16.92
C TYR A 33 -6.09 3.79 15.88
N GLU A 34 -5.72 5.00 16.32
CA GLU A 34 -5.56 6.21 15.49
C GLU A 34 -4.17 6.84 15.67
N ILE A 35 -3.68 7.57 14.65
CA ILE A 35 -2.46 8.39 14.79
C ILE A 35 -2.89 9.60 15.60
N ILE A 36 -2.20 9.83 16.70
CA ILE A 36 -2.39 11.02 17.51
C ILE A 36 -1.21 11.97 17.42
N GLY A 37 -0.15 11.71 16.66
CA GLY A 37 0.95 12.67 16.56
C GLY A 37 2.14 12.17 15.77
N PHE A 38 2.95 13.13 15.32
CA PHE A 38 4.30 12.87 14.83
C PHE A 38 5.28 13.77 15.57
N GLU A 39 6.40 13.20 16.01
CA GLU A 39 7.51 13.93 16.61
C GLU A 39 8.78 13.74 15.78
N LEU A 40 9.35 14.84 15.27
CA LEU A 40 10.63 14.81 14.57
C LEU A 40 11.73 14.42 15.54
N THR A 41 12.55 13.45 15.18
CA THR A 41 13.65 12.94 16.00
C THR A 41 14.98 12.98 15.26
N SER A 42 16.08 12.92 16.01
CA SER A 42 17.44 12.84 15.45
C SER A 42 17.81 11.38 15.18
N PRO A 43 18.41 11.05 14.01
CA PRO A 43 18.91 9.70 13.75
C PRO A 43 19.95 9.26 14.80
N ASP A 44 20.74 10.18 15.36
CA ASP A 44 21.75 9.86 16.39
C ASP A 44 21.13 9.37 17.70
N SER A 45 19.84 9.64 17.92
CA SER A 45 19.09 9.16 19.09
C SER A 45 18.42 7.81 18.86
N LEU A 46 18.51 7.28 17.64
CA LEU A 46 17.91 6.02 17.22
C LEU A 46 18.99 4.97 17.01
N GLU A 47 18.80 3.76 17.55
CA GLU A 47 19.63 2.60 17.22
C GLU A 47 19.22 2.04 15.84
N LEU A 48 19.57 2.77 14.77
CA LEU A 48 19.18 2.40 13.40
C LEU A 48 20.08 1.31 12.80
N PRO A 49 19.55 0.45 11.91
CA PRO A 49 20.38 -0.42 11.08
C PRO A 49 21.43 0.37 10.28
N ALA A 50 22.60 -0.24 10.03
CA ALA A 50 23.76 0.41 9.44
C ALA A 50 23.47 1.03 8.06
N GLU A 51 22.59 0.40 7.29
CA GLU A 51 22.12 0.91 6.00
C GLU A 51 21.44 2.28 6.13
N PHE A 52 20.63 2.52 7.17
CA PHE A 52 19.96 3.80 7.41
C PHE A 52 20.89 4.86 7.97
N GLN A 53 21.89 4.46 8.77
CA GLN A 53 22.91 5.39 9.28
C GLN A 53 23.74 6.02 8.16
N SER A 54 23.88 5.33 7.02
CA SER A 54 24.62 5.82 5.86
C SER A 54 23.85 6.80 4.97
N LEU A 55 22.53 6.90 5.16
CA LEU A 55 21.67 7.75 4.36
C LEU A 55 21.70 9.18 4.89
N THR A 56 21.80 10.14 3.98
CA THR A 56 21.90 11.56 4.33
C THR A 56 20.67 12.31 3.83
N GLY A 57 20.25 13.34 4.56
CA GLY A 57 19.13 14.20 4.15
C GLY A 57 17.74 13.63 4.38
N MET A 58 17.60 12.61 5.23
CA MET A 58 16.30 12.03 5.59
C MET A 58 15.78 12.61 6.91
N GLU A 59 14.45 12.73 7.01
CA GLU A 59 13.77 13.11 8.24
C GLU A 59 13.25 11.87 8.98
N TYR A 60 13.36 11.85 10.32
CA TYR A 60 12.95 10.71 11.14
C TYR A 60 11.80 11.15 12.05
N PHE A 61 10.70 10.41 12.06
CA PHE A 61 9.52 10.76 12.85
C PHE A 61 9.03 9.60 13.72
N TYR A 62 8.77 9.86 14.99
CA TYR A 62 7.97 8.96 15.82
C TYR A 62 6.48 9.21 15.58
N ALA A 63 5.77 8.17 15.20
CA ALA A 63 4.31 8.16 15.16
C ALA A 63 3.77 7.77 16.54
N SER A 64 3.04 8.66 17.19
CA SER A 64 2.29 8.32 18.41
C SER A 64 0.93 7.78 18.03
N ARG A 65 0.56 6.64 18.61
CA ARG A 65 -0.73 5.97 18.39
C ARG A 65 -1.58 6.01 19.67
N GLY A 66 -2.89 6.12 19.51
CA GLY A 66 -3.84 6.11 20.63
C GLY A 66 -5.09 5.30 20.27
N PRO A 67 -5.96 5.01 21.25
CA PRO A 67 -7.22 4.32 20.98
C PRO A 67 -8.08 5.15 20.01
N ALA A 68 -8.70 4.49 19.03
CA ALA A 68 -9.65 5.10 18.11
C ALA A 68 -10.97 5.38 18.84
N ASN A 69 -11.05 6.48 19.59
CA ASN A 69 -12.19 6.88 20.44
C ASN A 69 -12.69 5.78 21.40
N THR A 70 -12.28 5.87 22.66
CA THR A 70 -13.13 5.42 23.77
C THR A 70 -14.43 6.23 23.72
N ASP A 71 -15.58 5.63 24.07
CA ASP A 71 -16.94 6.25 24.07
C ASP A 71 -17.06 7.61 24.81
N GLU A 72 -16.01 8.06 25.49
CA GLU A 72 -15.87 9.36 26.15
C GLU A 72 -15.40 10.48 25.21
N GLY A 73 -15.97 10.67 24.02
CA GLY A 73 -16.08 11.95 23.29
C GLY A 73 -14.87 12.91 23.14
N ILE A 74 -13.66 12.55 23.56
CA ILE A 74 -12.44 13.33 23.38
C ILE A 74 -11.86 12.83 22.07
N HIS A 75 -12.45 13.31 20.98
CA HIS A 75 -11.64 13.54 19.80
C HIS A 75 -10.50 14.41 20.29
N ILE A 76 -9.30 13.85 20.44
CA ILE A 76 -8.10 14.65 20.46
C ILE A 76 -8.01 15.22 19.05
N HIS A 77 -8.82 16.25 18.78
CA HIS A 77 -8.66 17.13 17.65
C HIS A 77 -7.27 17.70 17.82
N LYS A 78 -6.29 17.06 17.17
CA LYS A 78 -5.01 17.67 16.88
C LYS A 78 -5.18 18.32 15.52
N PRO A 79 -5.55 19.61 15.48
CA PRO A 79 -5.42 20.36 14.25
C PRO A 79 -3.96 20.24 13.79
N ASP A 80 -3.78 19.92 12.51
CA ASP A 80 -2.52 20.02 11.77
C ASP A 80 -1.56 18.80 11.80
N LEU A 81 -2.06 17.55 11.81
CA LEU A 81 -1.21 16.42 11.40
C LEU A 81 -0.81 16.54 9.92
N ASP A 82 0.48 16.38 9.61
CA ASP A 82 0.96 16.39 8.22
C ASP A 82 0.31 15.23 7.44
N PRO A 83 -0.51 15.50 6.40
CA PRO A 83 -1.19 14.47 5.63
C PRO A 83 -0.23 13.47 4.97
N ARG A 84 1.00 13.88 4.66
CA ARG A 84 2.04 13.01 4.08
C ARG A 84 2.48 11.96 5.08
N LEU A 85 2.73 12.36 6.33
CA LEU A 85 3.13 11.45 7.40
C LEU A 85 1.98 10.53 7.81
N VAL A 86 0.74 11.04 7.85
CA VAL A 86 -0.45 10.21 8.09
C VAL A 86 -0.58 9.13 7.02
N LYS A 87 -0.40 9.49 5.74
CA LYS A 87 -0.42 8.52 4.64
C LYS A 87 0.71 7.51 4.77
N ALA A 88 1.90 7.94 5.14
CA ALA A 88 3.05 7.07 5.30
C ALA A 88 2.90 6.06 6.43
N ASP A 89 2.40 6.47 7.60
CA ASP A 89 2.15 5.58 8.75
C ASP A 89 1.04 4.56 8.51
N LEU A 90 0.15 4.78 7.54
CA LEU A 90 -0.85 3.77 7.14
C LEU A 90 -0.26 2.65 6.29
N LEU A 91 0.91 2.88 5.69
CA LEU A 91 1.53 2.02 4.69
C LEU A 91 2.71 1.12 5.15
N PRO A 92 3.23 1.12 6.41
CA PRO A 92 4.33 0.24 6.79
C PRO A 92 3.97 -1.22 6.56
N ASN A 93 4.89 -1.98 5.94
CA ASN A 93 4.72 -3.40 5.61
C ASN A 93 3.46 -3.70 4.78
N SER A 94 2.91 -2.70 4.11
CA SER A 94 1.73 -2.83 3.26
C SER A 94 2.08 -2.97 1.78
N CYS A 95 3.35 -2.79 1.39
CA CYS A 95 3.80 -2.87 0.00
C CYS A 95 3.63 -4.28 -0.56
N THR A 96 4.09 -5.31 0.14
CA THR A 96 3.88 -6.73 -0.21
C THR A 96 2.41 -7.05 -0.29
N ASN A 97 1.63 -6.67 0.74
CA ASN A 97 0.18 -6.82 0.79
C ASN A 97 -0.54 -6.18 -0.40
N ALA A 98 -0.11 -4.99 -0.82
CA ALA A 98 -0.67 -4.28 -1.97
C ALA A 98 -0.36 -5.04 -3.27
N VAL A 99 0.88 -5.46 -3.47
CA VAL A 99 1.28 -6.19 -4.68
C VAL A 99 0.53 -7.53 -4.77
N TYR A 100 0.51 -8.29 -3.68
CA TYR A 100 -0.28 -9.52 -3.55
C TYR A 100 -1.77 -9.29 -3.90
N THR A 101 -2.37 -8.25 -3.30
CA THR A 101 -3.80 -7.94 -3.50
C THR A 101 -4.13 -7.60 -4.95
N PHE A 102 -3.28 -6.80 -5.61
CA PHE A 102 -3.57 -6.30 -6.95
C PHE A 102 -3.00 -7.15 -8.08
N TRP A 103 -2.23 -8.19 -7.80
CA TRP A 103 -1.53 -9.00 -8.81
C TRP A 103 -2.45 -9.48 -9.93
N HIS A 104 -3.51 -10.23 -9.58
CA HIS A 104 -4.45 -10.76 -10.58
C HIS A 104 -5.31 -9.67 -11.24
N ILE A 105 -5.67 -8.63 -10.48
CA ILE A 105 -6.44 -7.50 -10.99
C ILE A 105 -5.66 -6.78 -12.10
N MET A 106 -4.37 -6.51 -11.87
CA MET A 106 -3.53 -5.84 -12.86
C MET A 106 -3.31 -6.69 -14.11
N HIS A 107 -3.09 -7.99 -13.96
CA HIS A 107 -3.01 -8.92 -15.10
C HIS A 107 -4.28 -8.88 -15.96
N ARG A 108 -5.45 -8.91 -15.31
CA ARG A 108 -6.76 -8.87 -16.00
C ARG A 108 -6.96 -7.55 -16.75
N ILE A 109 -6.72 -6.41 -16.09
CA ILE A 109 -6.97 -5.08 -16.67
C ILE A 109 -5.98 -4.77 -17.80
N LEU A 110 -4.69 -5.04 -17.59
CA LEU A 110 -3.64 -4.70 -18.55
C LEU A 110 -3.54 -5.71 -19.70
N GLY A 111 -3.95 -6.97 -19.47
CA GLY A 111 -3.93 -8.04 -20.47
C GLY A 111 -4.83 -7.80 -21.70
N ILE A 112 -5.68 -6.77 -21.67
CA ILE A 112 -6.51 -6.35 -22.81
C ILE A 112 -5.69 -5.53 -23.82
N ASP A 113 -4.61 -4.87 -23.39
CA ASP A 113 -3.77 -4.06 -24.26
C ASP A 113 -2.83 -4.96 -25.10
N PRO A 114 -2.88 -4.90 -26.45
CA PRO A 114 -2.05 -5.76 -27.30
C PRO A 114 -0.54 -5.49 -27.17
N ASP A 115 -0.14 -4.32 -26.69
CA ASP A 115 1.26 -3.98 -26.48
C ASP A 115 1.77 -4.43 -25.10
N PHE A 116 0.88 -4.85 -24.19
CA PHE A 116 1.26 -5.32 -22.86
C PHE A 116 2.04 -6.63 -22.97
N SER A 117 3.27 -6.63 -22.46
CA SER A 117 4.19 -7.78 -22.53
C SER A 117 4.25 -8.55 -21.22
N GLY A 118 3.96 -7.90 -20.10
CA GLY A 118 3.92 -8.55 -18.79
C GLY A 118 3.96 -7.57 -17.63
N ILE A 119 3.75 -8.11 -16.44
CA ILE A 119 3.93 -7.42 -15.17
C ILE A 119 4.83 -8.28 -14.30
N HIS A 120 5.71 -7.64 -13.54
CA HIS A 120 6.67 -8.29 -12.67
C HIS A 120 6.53 -7.77 -11.25
N TRP A 121 6.54 -8.67 -10.28
CA TRP A 121 6.67 -8.34 -8.87
C TRP A 121 8.16 -8.08 -8.59
N MET A 122 8.47 -6.85 -8.21
CA MET A 122 9.83 -6.42 -7.87
C MET A 122 9.94 -6.10 -6.39
N ARG A 123 11.07 -6.46 -5.76
CA ARG A 123 11.42 -6.07 -4.39
C ARG A 123 12.78 -5.39 -4.35
N ARG A 124 12.85 -4.17 -3.79
CA ARG A 124 14.09 -3.36 -3.70
C ARG A 124 14.16 -2.57 -2.41
N ASN A 125 15.36 -2.13 -2.06
CA ASN A 125 15.54 -1.22 -0.94
C ASN A 125 15.34 0.22 -1.46
N PRO A 126 14.40 0.99 -0.89
CA PRO A 126 14.10 2.35 -1.29
C PRO A 126 15.14 3.33 -0.73
N TYR A 127 15.24 4.50 -1.34
CA TYR A 127 15.90 5.68 -0.77
C TYR A 127 14.82 6.64 -0.23
N PRO A 128 14.43 6.52 1.05
CA PRO A 128 13.34 7.32 1.59
C PRO A 128 13.73 8.79 1.78
N LYS A 129 12.74 9.68 1.69
CA LYS A 129 12.88 11.09 2.10
C LYS A 129 12.64 11.28 3.60
N PHE A 130 11.80 10.42 4.17
CA PHE A 130 11.57 10.36 5.60
C PHE A 130 11.26 8.92 6.03
N VAL A 131 11.42 8.64 7.31
CA VAL A 131 11.09 7.36 7.92
C VAL A 131 10.18 7.60 9.13
N THR A 132 9.09 6.86 9.22
CA THR A 132 8.16 6.88 10.36
C THR A 132 8.31 5.62 11.19
N PHE A 133 8.40 5.76 12.50
CA PHE A 133 8.57 4.66 13.45
C PHE A 133 7.38 4.61 14.42
N ASP A 134 7.03 3.42 14.87
CA ASP A 134 6.22 3.31 16.09
C ASP A 134 7.12 3.55 17.30
N ILE A 135 6.68 4.42 18.22
CA ILE A 135 7.42 4.73 19.44
C ILE A 135 7.59 3.49 20.33
N ASP A 136 6.63 2.56 20.24
CA ASP A 136 6.62 1.34 21.04
C ASP A 136 7.42 0.19 20.39
N ASP A 137 7.99 0.39 19.19
CA ASP A 137 8.54 -0.71 18.37
C ASP A 137 9.79 -0.33 17.55
N ILE A 138 10.71 0.42 18.16
CA ILE A 138 11.98 0.85 17.53
C ILE A 138 12.86 -0.34 17.10
N GLU A 139 12.78 -1.47 17.80
CA GLU A 139 13.61 -2.65 17.51
C GLU A 139 13.17 -3.41 16.26
N LYS A 140 11.96 -3.14 15.73
CA LYS A 140 11.44 -3.76 14.50
C LYS A 140 11.69 -2.96 13.23
N ILE A 141 12.70 -2.08 13.24
CA ILE A 141 13.19 -1.43 12.02
C ILE A 141 13.93 -2.50 11.19
N THR A 142 13.17 -3.34 10.50
CA THR A 142 13.72 -4.21 9.47
C THR A 142 14.11 -3.36 8.28
N ALA A 143 15.28 -3.65 7.71
CA ALA A 143 15.74 -3.12 6.44
C ALA A 143 14.55 -3.02 5.47
N CYS A 144 14.13 -1.81 5.12
CA CYS A 144 12.89 -1.64 4.34
C CYS A 144 13.10 -2.25 2.95
N SER A 145 12.74 -3.51 2.77
CA SER A 145 12.45 -4.04 1.46
C SER A 145 11.10 -3.47 1.01
N HIS A 146 11.02 -3.12 -0.26
CA HIS A 146 9.84 -2.49 -0.82
C HIS A 146 9.40 -3.20 -2.09
N ASP A 147 8.14 -3.61 -2.09
CA ASP A 147 7.49 -4.39 -3.13
C ASP A 147 6.64 -3.50 -4.03
N PHE A 148 6.81 -3.63 -5.35
CA PHE A 148 6.10 -2.85 -6.35
C PHE A 148 5.97 -3.63 -7.66
N PHE A 149 5.16 -3.09 -8.58
CA PHE A 149 4.99 -3.68 -9.90
C PHE A 149 5.88 -2.99 -10.94
N LEU A 150 6.54 -3.78 -11.79
CA LEU A 150 7.13 -3.33 -13.03
C LEU A 150 6.30 -3.84 -14.21
N ILE A 151 5.66 -2.92 -14.92
CA ILE A 151 4.89 -3.20 -16.14
C ILE A 151 5.81 -3.06 -17.35
N ALA A 152 5.83 -4.08 -18.20
CA ALA A 152 6.57 -4.10 -19.45
C ALA A 152 5.62 -4.06 -20.66
N TYR A 153 5.94 -3.20 -21.62
CA TYR A 153 5.28 -3.10 -22.93
C TYR A 153 6.27 -3.43 -24.05
N GLN A 154 5.73 -3.67 -25.25
CA GLN A 154 6.53 -3.79 -26.46
C GLN A 154 7.36 -2.51 -26.70
N GLY A 155 8.52 -2.66 -27.33
CA GLY A 155 9.40 -1.51 -27.61
C GLY A 155 10.27 -1.06 -26.43
N ASN A 156 10.40 -1.88 -25.38
CA ASN A 156 11.18 -1.61 -24.15
C ASN A 156 10.60 -0.52 -23.24
N ASP A 157 9.32 -0.14 -23.43
CA ASP A 157 8.64 0.76 -22.53
C ASP A 157 8.35 0.06 -21.20
N ARG A 158 8.83 0.65 -20.10
CA ARG A 158 8.70 0.09 -18.74
C ARG A 158 8.24 1.12 -17.74
N PHE A 159 7.25 0.74 -16.95
CA PHE A 159 6.61 1.59 -15.96
C PHE A 159 6.59 0.93 -14.60
N VAL A 160 6.84 1.71 -13.56
CA VAL A 160 6.71 1.25 -12.18
C VAL A 160 5.40 1.76 -11.61
N VAL A 161 4.62 0.84 -11.04
CA VAL A 161 3.42 1.15 -10.26
C VAL A 161 3.71 0.86 -8.80
N ASP A 162 3.67 1.91 -8.00
CA ASP A 162 3.95 1.85 -6.58
C ASP A 162 2.89 2.66 -5.80
N PHE A 163 1.88 1.94 -5.30
CA PHE A 163 0.79 2.53 -4.52
C PHE A 163 1.20 2.90 -3.10
N THR A 164 2.36 2.42 -2.65
CA THR A 164 2.81 2.54 -1.26
C THR A 164 4.06 3.40 -1.12
N GLY A 165 4.62 3.91 -2.22
CA GLY A 165 5.80 4.78 -2.24
C GLY A 165 5.68 6.06 -1.42
N ALA A 166 4.46 6.48 -1.10
CA ALA A 166 4.20 7.57 -0.17
C ALA A 166 4.74 7.29 1.25
N GLN A 167 4.93 6.03 1.64
CA GLN A 167 5.58 5.64 2.89
C GLN A 167 7.05 6.09 2.96
N PHE A 168 7.66 6.34 1.80
CA PHE A 168 9.04 6.83 1.66
C PHE A 168 9.10 8.31 1.25
N GLY A 169 7.96 9.01 1.26
CA GLY A 169 7.87 10.42 0.85
C GLY A 169 7.83 10.67 -0.67
N TRP A 170 7.44 9.66 -1.44
CA TRP A 170 7.24 9.81 -2.88
C TRP A 170 5.79 10.23 -3.19
N GLU A 171 5.62 11.22 -4.07
CA GLU A 171 4.32 11.85 -4.30
C GLU A 171 3.52 11.14 -5.39
N GLU A 172 4.21 10.69 -6.43
CA GLU A 172 3.63 9.95 -7.55
C GLU A 172 3.50 8.47 -7.20
N TRP A 173 2.59 7.78 -7.89
CA TRP A 173 2.40 6.33 -7.78
C TRP A 173 2.73 5.60 -9.10
N LEU A 174 2.90 6.34 -10.20
CA LEU A 174 3.29 5.82 -11.50
C LEU A 174 4.54 6.55 -11.99
N TYR A 175 5.54 5.78 -12.38
CA TYR A 175 6.83 6.26 -12.84
C TYR A 175 7.23 5.54 -14.13
N THR A 176 8.14 6.15 -14.90
CA THR A 176 8.97 5.35 -15.81
C THR A 176 10.00 4.57 -14.98
N GLU A 177 10.45 3.40 -15.43
CA GLU A 177 11.50 2.63 -14.73
C GLU A 177 12.71 3.51 -14.41
N LYS A 178 13.20 4.25 -15.42
CA LYS A 178 14.33 5.18 -15.29
C LYS A 178 14.13 6.30 -14.27
N ASP A 179 12.92 6.84 -14.16
CA ASP A 179 12.64 7.88 -13.16
C ASP A 179 12.51 7.30 -11.76
N TYR A 180 12.00 6.07 -11.66
CA TYR A 180 11.86 5.36 -10.39
C TYR A 180 13.21 4.91 -9.82
N GLU A 181 14.18 4.51 -10.65
CA GLU A 181 15.53 4.11 -10.24
C GLU A 181 16.24 5.18 -9.37
N LYS A 182 15.92 6.46 -9.58
CA LYS A 182 16.46 7.58 -8.79
C LYS A 182 16.02 7.56 -7.33
N ASN A 183 14.92 6.87 -7.03
CA ASN A 183 14.35 6.73 -5.70
C ASN A 183 14.79 5.42 -5.01
N LEU A 184 15.62 4.61 -5.64
CA LEU A 184 16.09 3.34 -5.10
C LEU A 184 17.52 3.49 -4.57
N LEU A 185 17.86 2.67 -3.58
CA LEU A 185 19.25 2.56 -3.17
C LEU A 185 20.09 1.99 -4.33
N PRO A 186 21.30 2.53 -4.59
CA PRO A 186 22.19 1.96 -5.60
C PRO A 186 22.63 0.58 -5.15
N CYS A 187 21.96 -0.47 -5.64
CA CYS A 187 22.29 -1.85 -5.31
C CYS A 187 22.86 -2.54 -6.56
N THR A 188 24.04 -3.16 -6.41
CA THR A 188 24.73 -3.91 -7.47
C THR A 188 24.25 -5.35 -7.59
N LEU A 189 23.22 -5.76 -6.84
CA LEU A 189 22.71 -7.12 -6.86
C LEU A 189 21.69 -7.27 -7.98
N ASP A 190 22.02 -8.15 -8.93
CA ASP A 190 21.21 -8.50 -10.10
C ASP A 190 19.73 -8.59 -9.74
N LEU A 191 18.95 -7.79 -10.47
CA LEU A 191 17.53 -7.63 -10.26
C LEU A 191 16.79 -8.90 -10.70
N LYS A 192 16.63 -9.88 -9.80
CA LYS A 192 15.69 -10.98 -10.07
C LYS A 192 14.27 -10.54 -9.71
N PRO A 193 13.30 -10.69 -10.63
CA PRO A 193 11.89 -10.66 -10.27
C PRO A 193 11.61 -11.69 -9.17
N ILE A 194 10.62 -11.41 -8.33
CA ILE A 194 10.07 -12.44 -7.44
C ILE A 194 9.24 -13.40 -8.31
N GLU A 195 9.38 -14.70 -8.05
CA GLU A 195 8.48 -15.71 -8.63
C GLU A 195 7.11 -15.54 -7.97
N ALA A 196 6.28 -14.67 -8.55
CA ALA A 196 5.04 -14.20 -7.92
C ALA A 196 4.11 -15.34 -7.49
N GLU A 197 4.02 -16.42 -8.27
CA GLU A 197 3.16 -17.56 -7.93
C GLU A 197 3.65 -18.32 -6.69
N GLU A 198 4.97 -18.42 -6.49
CA GLU A 198 5.55 -19.03 -5.28
C GLU A 198 5.33 -18.12 -4.07
N GLU A 199 5.56 -16.80 -4.23
CA GLU A 199 5.33 -15.83 -3.16
C GLU A 199 3.86 -15.79 -2.75
N ILE A 200 2.92 -15.85 -3.70
CA ILE A 200 1.47 -15.91 -3.45
C ILE A 200 1.08 -17.16 -2.66
N LEU A 201 1.67 -18.31 -2.97
CA LEU A 201 1.42 -19.55 -2.23
C LEU A 201 1.88 -19.42 -0.78
N ILE A 202 3.10 -18.93 -0.55
CA ILE A 202 3.63 -18.67 0.79
C ILE A 202 2.72 -17.69 1.54
N TYR A 203 2.32 -16.59 0.87
CA TYR A 203 1.42 -15.59 1.44
C TYR A 203 0.08 -16.21 1.88
N ASN A 204 -0.52 -17.05 1.03
CA ASN A 204 -1.79 -17.71 1.36
C ASN A 204 -1.68 -18.68 2.55
N GLU A 205 -0.52 -19.29 2.77
CA GLU A 205 -0.29 -20.26 3.84
C GLU A 205 0.09 -19.61 5.18
N GLU A 206 0.85 -18.50 5.14
CA GLU A 206 1.46 -17.91 6.32
C GLU A 206 0.78 -16.63 6.83
N GLU A 207 -0.01 -15.94 6.00
CA GLU A 207 -0.50 -14.61 6.36
C GLU A 207 -1.67 -14.58 7.34
N ASP A 208 -1.78 -13.41 7.98
CA ASP A 208 -2.93 -13.06 8.80
C ASP A 208 -4.20 -13.09 7.94
N GLY A 209 -5.22 -13.84 8.37
CA GLY A 209 -6.53 -13.89 7.72
C GLY A 209 -7.17 -12.52 7.47
N ALA A 210 -6.72 -11.45 8.14
CA ALA A 210 -7.10 -10.07 7.79
C ALA A 210 -6.74 -9.68 6.35
N VAL A 211 -5.54 -10.03 5.89
CA VAL A 211 -5.05 -9.68 4.55
C VAL A 211 -5.88 -10.37 3.47
N ILE A 212 -6.19 -11.65 3.65
CA ILE A 212 -7.03 -12.44 2.74
C ILE A 212 -8.41 -11.77 2.62
N LEU A 213 -9.02 -11.40 3.75
CA LEU A 213 -10.32 -10.71 3.75
C LEU A 213 -10.28 -9.34 3.05
N ILE A 214 -9.17 -8.60 3.20
CA ILE A 214 -8.96 -7.34 2.48
C ILE A 214 -8.91 -7.58 0.97
N LYS A 215 -8.11 -8.56 0.53
CA LYS A 215 -7.98 -8.93 -0.87
C LYS A 215 -9.32 -9.33 -1.49
N GLU A 216 -10.04 -10.25 -0.85
CA GLU A 216 -11.34 -10.72 -1.33
C GLU A 216 -12.38 -9.59 -1.42
N ALA A 217 -12.38 -8.67 -0.45
CA ALA A 217 -13.27 -7.52 -0.46
C ALA A 217 -12.95 -6.57 -1.63
N ILE A 218 -11.66 -6.33 -1.91
CA ILE A 218 -11.21 -5.52 -3.04
C ILE A 218 -11.59 -6.17 -4.37
N GLU A 219 -11.25 -7.45 -4.56
CA GLU A 219 -11.53 -8.18 -5.81
C GLU A 219 -13.03 -8.17 -6.13
N ARG A 220 -13.88 -8.49 -5.15
CA ARG A 220 -15.34 -8.45 -5.32
C ARG A 220 -15.83 -7.06 -5.74
N CYS A 221 -15.40 -6.00 -5.06
CA CYS A 221 -15.84 -4.64 -5.38
C CYS A 221 -15.39 -4.21 -6.79
N VAL A 222 -14.18 -4.61 -7.20
CA VAL A 222 -13.64 -4.31 -8.53
C VAL A 222 -14.43 -5.06 -9.60
N GLU A 223 -14.74 -6.34 -9.41
CA GLU A 223 -15.54 -7.13 -10.35
C GLU A 223 -16.96 -6.57 -10.53
N GLU A 224 -17.61 -6.17 -9.44
CA GLU A 224 -18.91 -5.52 -9.50
C GLU A 224 -18.84 -4.17 -10.23
N ALA A 225 -17.77 -3.40 -10.03
CA ALA A 225 -17.54 -2.15 -10.73
C ALA A 225 -17.32 -2.36 -12.23
N GLU A 226 -16.49 -3.33 -12.62
CA GLU A 226 -16.29 -3.69 -14.03
C GLU A 226 -17.59 -4.13 -14.70
N ALA A 227 -18.42 -4.92 -14.00
CA ALA A 227 -19.74 -5.32 -14.49
C ALA A 227 -20.67 -4.12 -14.73
N GLN A 228 -20.66 -3.10 -13.86
CA GLN A 228 -21.43 -1.87 -14.03
C GLN A 228 -20.96 -1.07 -15.26
N VAL A 229 -19.65 -0.96 -15.46
CA VAL A 229 -19.08 -0.29 -16.64
C VAL A 229 -19.48 -1.02 -17.93
N ILE A 230 -19.43 -2.35 -17.93
CA ILE A 230 -19.87 -3.18 -19.07
C ILE A 230 -21.38 -3.00 -19.33
N ALA A 231 -22.19 -2.82 -18.28
CA ALA A 231 -23.62 -2.54 -18.38
C ALA A 231 -23.94 -1.13 -18.90
N GLY A 232 -22.93 -0.30 -19.18
CA GLY A 232 -23.06 1.03 -19.77
C GLY A 232 -23.05 2.17 -18.76
N GLU A 233 -22.76 1.91 -17.48
CA GLU A 233 -22.50 2.98 -16.52
C GLU A 233 -21.16 3.67 -16.85
N GLY A 234 -21.08 4.98 -16.63
CA GLY A 234 -19.84 5.73 -16.89
C GLY A 234 -18.71 5.29 -15.97
N ALA A 235 -17.58 4.87 -16.54
CA ALA A 235 -16.41 4.39 -15.79
C ALA A 235 -15.95 5.38 -14.71
N ASP A 236 -15.89 6.67 -15.02
CA ASP A 236 -15.48 7.70 -14.07
C ASP A 236 -16.39 7.72 -12.83
N THR A 237 -17.71 7.64 -13.03
CA THR A 237 -18.71 7.61 -11.94
C THR A 237 -18.61 6.34 -11.09
N VAL A 238 -18.40 5.20 -11.73
CA VAL A 238 -18.30 3.90 -11.04
C VAL A 238 -17.03 3.85 -10.19
N TYR A 239 -15.88 4.21 -10.77
CA TYR A 239 -14.60 4.17 -10.06
C TYR A 239 -14.43 5.28 -9.03
N GLU A 240 -15.14 6.41 -9.16
CA GLU A 240 -15.17 7.46 -8.11
C GLU A 240 -15.72 6.91 -6.78
N LYS A 241 -16.71 6.01 -6.84
CA LYS A 241 -17.35 5.40 -5.65
C LYS A 241 -16.66 4.13 -5.15
N LEU A 242 -15.71 3.60 -5.91
CA LEU A 242 -15.11 2.29 -5.63
C LEU A 242 -14.33 2.28 -4.30
N ALA A 243 -13.62 3.37 -3.99
CA ALA A 243 -12.86 3.47 -2.74
C ALA A 243 -13.76 3.37 -1.51
N ASP A 244 -14.92 4.03 -1.51
CA ASP A 244 -15.88 4.00 -0.40
C ASP A 244 -16.50 2.60 -0.24
N ARG A 245 -16.87 1.96 -1.36
CA ARG A 245 -17.39 0.58 -1.37
C ARG A 245 -16.39 -0.40 -0.77
N VAL A 246 -15.13 -0.31 -1.19
CA VAL A 246 -14.05 -1.14 -0.65
C VAL A 246 -13.86 -0.89 0.83
N GLY A 247 -13.77 0.38 1.26
CA GLY A 247 -13.60 0.73 2.67
C GLY A 247 -14.68 0.12 3.56
N ASN A 248 -15.94 0.17 3.13
CA ASN A 248 -17.05 -0.44 3.87
C ASN A 248 -16.97 -1.97 3.88
N ALA A 249 -16.73 -2.59 2.72
CA ALA A 249 -16.63 -4.05 2.59
C ALA A 249 -15.50 -4.64 3.44
N VAL A 250 -14.34 -3.99 3.46
CA VAL A 250 -13.19 -4.38 4.30
C VAL A 250 -13.54 -4.26 5.79
N LEU A 251 -14.14 -3.13 6.20
CA LEU A 251 -14.52 -2.92 7.60
C LEU A 251 -15.52 -3.97 8.09
N GLU A 252 -16.53 -4.30 7.27
CA GLU A 252 -17.52 -5.33 7.58
C GLU A 252 -16.91 -6.73 7.65
N ALA A 253 -15.98 -7.07 6.77
CA ALA A 253 -15.29 -8.37 6.79
C ALA A 253 -14.46 -8.53 8.07
N LEU A 254 -13.69 -7.51 8.44
CA LEU A 254 -12.83 -7.55 9.62
C LEU A 254 -13.62 -7.54 10.93
N LYS A 255 -14.73 -6.80 11.01
CA LYS A 255 -15.63 -6.84 12.17
C LYS A 255 -16.20 -8.24 12.39
N ARG A 256 -16.75 -8.86 11.34
CA ARG A 256 -17.28 -10.23 11.42
C ARG A 256 -16.24 -11.24 11.91
N ARG A 257 -14.99 -11.10 11.44
CA ARG A 257 -13.87 -11.92 11.91
C ARG A 257 -13.62 -11.72 13.41
N LYS A 258 -13.56 -10.46 13.86
CA LYS A 258 -13.38 -10.12 15.28
C LYS A 258 -14.49 -10.72 16.14
N ASP A 259 -15.75 -10.51 15.76
CA ASP A 259 -16.92 -11.02 16.49
C ASP A 259 -16.87 -12.56 16.60
N SER A 260 -16.50 -13.24 15.50
CA SER A 260 -16.36 -14.71 15.48
C SER A 260 -15.23 -15.23 16.39
N MET A 261 -14.14 -14.47 16.53
CA MET A 261 -13.04 -14.82 17.42
C MET A 261 -13.43 -14.62 18.89
N GLU A 262 -14.22 -13.59 19.21
CA GLU A 262 -14.70 -13.32 20.57
C GLU A 262 -15.71 -14.39 21.03
N GLU A 263 -16.66 -14.79 20.18
CA GLU A 263 -17.63 -15.86 20.48
C GLU A 263 -16.96 -17.24 20.68
N GLY A 264 -15.86 -17.51 19.96
CA GLY A 264 -15.11 -18.75 20.07
C GLY A 264 -14.30 -18.88 21.37
N VAL A 265 -13.97 -17.77 22.04
CA VAL A 265 -13.22 -17.75 23.30
C VAL A 265 -14.14 -17.95 24.51
N GLU A 266 -15.41 -17.55 24.44
CA GLU A 266 -16.37 -17.71 25.54
C GLU A 266 -16.91 -19.15 25.69
N SER A 267 -16.64 -20.03 24.72
CA SER A 267 -17.17 -21.40 24.66
C SER A 267 -16.18 -22.50 25.08
N THR A 268 -14.98 -22.12 25.56
CA THR A 268 -13.94 -23.01 26.10
C THR A 268 -13.66 -22.75 27.57
#